data_AF-A0A0R3T859-F1
#
_entry.id   AF-A0A0R3T859-F1
#
_cell.length_a   1.000
_cell.length_b   1.000
_cell.length_c   1.000
_cell.angle_alpha   90.00
_cell.angle_beta   90.00
_cell.angle_gamma   90.00
#
_symmetry.space_group_name_H-M   'P 1'
#
loop_
_entity.id
_entity.type
_entity.pdbx_description
1 polymer ?
#
loop_
_entity_poly.entity_id
_entity_poly.type
_entity_poly.pdbx_seq_one_letter_code
_entity_poly.pdbx_strand_id
1 'polypeptide(L)'
;MCIGISYAFWSLLLYLDTFGRSDVQSTPTKSINQHRPPAWILVLFTCTVFIFLGGLSRAFHQSPLRSFYQLLPLTLALILLLTPRYREDLSHLLQNALFSPASPSRGMFTKIVLLLFLLMEFALWGFIHRILLSFGGVLLGLWPYLDPTFITLQNRATLQRLWLVALCSSICILSAVLAVHKVFLKSDLSAAWLTSPSGLLVSGSAISGLLVFLVRNLVDWSIPIPILLHVISWILLVTSPMIALFGKTSTVCERLIGISLAFFIPFNLLNTFYEGFFFLALATTVFMWIWLESGLQLQEVFSLKSRPESINGSSKQGNDSQMTSFSLRRPFFYVFFVIYAFFGTGNIASINTFDPVSVYCFITVLSPPVMGALLIFKIICPIVVVGTSYALLGYVKSNTSATSSRQEITVLMIIANFLAVHFFAMLRDEGSWLDIGESISHYVIAMSIGLASVLLSHVGGWMLTSPWTSRHTDTKLS
;
A
#
# COMPACT_ATOMS: atom_id res chain seq x y z
N MET A 1 -11.70 8.99 -23.32
CA MET A 1 -11.84 7.75 -24.13
C MET A 1 -10.48 7.08 -24.41
N CYS A 2 -9.62 7.59 -25.29
CA CYS A 2 -8.37 6.91 -25.68
C CYS A 2 -7.43 6.53 -24.51
N ILE A 3 -7.23 7.45 -23.54
CA ILE A 3 -6.45 7.17 -22.33
C ILE A 3 -7.12 6.06 -21.49
N GLY A 4 -8.43 6.10 -21.30
CA GLY A 4 -9.15 5.05 -20.56
C GLY A 4 -9.02 3.67 -21.22
N ILE A 5 -9.14 3.62 -22.55
CA ILE A 5 -8.99 2.38 -23.32
C ILE A 5 -7.55 1.85 -23.23
N SER A 6 -6.55 2.74 -23.21
CA SER A 6 -5.15 2.32 -23.12
C SER A 6 -4.82 1.68 -21.77
N TYR A 7 -5.25 2.29 -20.65
CA TYR A 7 -5.14 1.70 -19.32
C TYR A 7 -5.91 0.39 -19.17
N ALA A 8 -7.10 0.28 -19.79
CA ALA A 8 -7.88 -0.96 -19.79
C ALA A 8 -7.14 -2.09 -20.52
N PHE A 9 -6.58 -1.83 -21.70
CA PHE A 9 -5.79 -2.84 -22.42
C PHE A 9 -4.49 -3.19 -21.70
N TRP A 10 -3.80 -2.22 -21.09
CA TRP A 10 -2.63 -2.50 -20.26
C TRP A 10 -2.97 -3.38 -19.05
N SER A 11 -4.09 -3.12 -18.40
CA SER A 11 -4.56 -3.93 -17.26
C SER A 11 -4.95 -5.35 -17.70
N LEU A 12 -5.57 -5.49 -18.87
CA LEU A 12 -5.86 -6.79 -19.49
C LEU A 12 -4.56 -7.58 -19.78
N LEU A 13 -3.55 -6.93 -20.35
CA LEU A 13 -2.26 -7.58 -20.64
C LEU A 13 -1.54 -8.04 -19.38
N LEU A 14 -1.53 -7.21 -18.35
CA LEU A 14 -0.97 -7.54 -17.04
C LEU A 14 -1.69 -8.75 -16.43
N TYR A 15 -3.02 -8.77 -16.52
CA TYR A 15 -3.84 -9.89 -16.08
C TYR A 15 -3.48 -11.18 -16.84
N LEU A 16 -3.43 -11.13 -18.18
CA LEU A 16 -3.12 -12.29 -19.03
C LEU A 16 -1.71 -12.84 -18.77
N ASP A 17 -0.69 -11.99 -18.64
CA ASP A 17 0.68 -12.47 -18.37
C ASP A 17 0.79 -13.20 -17.02
N THR A 18 -0.01 -12.78 -16.05
CA THR A 18 0.08 -13.25 -14.67
C THR A 18 -0.78 -14.49 -14.42
N PHE A 19 -2.02 -14.50 -14.92
CA PHE A 19 -2.97 -15.60 -14.68
C PHE A 19 -3.02 -16.61 -15.84
N GLY A 20 -2.68 -16.22 -17.07
CA GLY A 20 -2.66 -17.12 -18.24
C GLY A 20 -1.59 -18.22 -18.18
N ARG A 21 -0.59 -18.09 -17.29
CA ARG A 21 0.45 -19.11 -17.10
C ARG A 21 0.01 -20.39 -16.39
N SER A 22 -1.17 -20.41 -15.76
CA SER A 22 -1.56 -21.48 -14.82
C SER A 22 -2.01 -22.80 -15.47
N ASP A 23 -2.39 -22.83 -16.75
CA ASP A 23 -2.99 -24.03 -17.38
C ASP A 23 -2.04 -24.84 -18.29
N VAL A 24 -0.78 -24.42 -18.51
CA VAL A 24 0.09 -25.03 -19.54
C VAL A 24 1.08 -26.09 -19.01
N GLN A 25 1.11 -26.37 -17.71
CA GLN A 25 2.16 -27.23 -17.13
C GLN A 25 1.92 -28.76 -17.23
N SER A 26 0.94 -29.23 -18.01
CA SER A 26 0.62 -30.67 -18.12
C SER A 26 0.57 -31.25 -19.54
N THR A 27 1.37 -30.75 -20.50
CA THR A 27 1.60 -31.49 -21.75
C THR A 27 3.06 -31.44 -22.19
N PRO A 28 3.74 -32.58 -22.40
CA PRO A 28 5.10 -32.59 -22.89
C PRO A 28 5.13 -32.16 -24.37
N THR A 29 5.98 -31.18 -24.66
CA THR A 29 6.58 -30.93 -25.99
C THR A 29 5.64 -31.02 -27.19
N LYS A 30 4.83 -29.99 -27.41
CA LYS A 30 4.66 -29.47 -28.78
C LYS A 30 5.49 -28.21 -28.88
N SER A 31 6.43 -28.20 -29.83
CA SER A 31 7.18 -27.02 -30.22
C SER A 31 6.20 -25.90 -30.56
N ILE A 32 5.96 -24.99 -29.60
CA ILE A 32 5.26 -23.73 -29.85
C ILE A 32 6.22 -22.96 -30.75
N ASN A 33 6.00 -23.06 -32.06
CA ASN A 33 6.58 -22.13 -33.01
C ASN A 33 6.20 -20.74 -32.50
N GLN A 34 7.17 -20.01 -31.97
CA GLN A 34 7.07 -18.58 -31.75
C GLN A 34 6.89 -17.93 -33.12
N HIS A 35 5.66 -17.93 -33.64
CA HIS A 35 5.29 -17.08 -34.76
C HIS A 35 5.36 -15.64 -34.25
N ARG A 36 6.54 -15.03 -34.41
CA ARG A 36 6.66 -13.57 -34.38
C ARG A 36 5.60 -13.03 -35.34
N PRO A 37 4.78 -12.04 -34.93
CA PRO A 37 3.92 -11.38 -35.90
C PRO A 37 4.80 -10.91 -37.08
N PRO A 38 4.38 -11.12 -38.33
CA PRO A 38 5.13 -10.66 -39.47
C PRO A 38 5.45 -9.18 -39.30
N ALA A 39 6.73 -8.79 -39.45
CA ALA A 39 7.17 -7.41 -39.22
C ALA A 39 6.34 -6.39 -40.02
N TRP A 40 5.82 -6.80 -41.18
CA TRP A 40 4.94 -5.98 -42.01
C TRP A 40 3.59 -5.65 -41.34
N ILE A 41 3.00 -6.54 -40.53
CA ILE A 41 1.74 -6.27 -39.80
C ILE A 41 1.98 -5.22 -38.72
N LEU A 42 3.12 -5.31 -38.04
CA LEU A 42 3.54 -4.37 -37.01
C LEU A 42 3.80 -2.98 -37.60
N VAL A 43 4.43 -2.92 -38.78
CA VAL A 43 4.64 -1.68 -39.55
C VAL A 43 3.32 -1.11 -40.09
N LEU A 44 2.42 -1.95 -40.60
CA LEU A 44 1.10 -1.50 -41.09
C LEU A 44 0.24 -0.97 -39.95
N PHE A 45 0.29 -1.60 -38.77
CA PHE A 45 -0.43 -1.15 -37.60
C PHE A 45 0.13 0.17 -37.07
N THR A 46 1.45 0.33 -36.99
CA THR A 46 2.05 1.61 -36.56
C THR A 46 1.78 2.73 -37.58
N CYS A 47 1.84 2.44 -38.88
CA CYS A 47 1.49 3.40 -39.93
C CYS A 47 0.01 3.79 -39.92
N THR A 48 -0.92 2.85 -39.77
CA THR A 48 -2.35 3.14 -39.71
C THR A 48 -2.70 3.97 -38.47
N VAL A 49 -2.07 3.69 -37.33
CA VAL A 49 -2.26 4.53 -36.14
C VAL A 49 -1.64 5.92 -36.34
N PHE A 50 -0.47 6.05 -36.99
CA PHE A 50 0.11 7.37 -37.32
C PHE A 50 -0.77 8.20 -38.26
N ILE A 51 -1.42 7.56 -39.24
CA ILE A 51 -2.36 8.19 -40.17
C ILE A 51 -3.64 8.62 -39.43
N PHE A 52 -4.16 7.76 -38.56
CA PHE A 52 -5.33 8.06 -37.72
C PHE A 52 -5.03 9.18 -36.71
N LEU A 53 -3.83 9.20 -36.13
CA LEU A 53 -3.28 10.26 -35.28
C LEU A 53 -3.19 11.60 -36.03
N GLY A 54 -2.65 11.59 -37.25
CA GLY A 54 -2.57 12.76 -38.11
C GLY A 54 -3.95 13.29 -38.53
N GLY A 55 -4.91 12.38 -38.77
CA GLY A 55 -6.30 12.71 -39.06
C GLY A 55 -7.01 13.36 -37.87
N LEU A 56 -6.89 12.78 -36.67
CA LEU A 56 -7.49 13.31 -35.44
C LEU A 56 -6.87 14.65 -35.01
N SER A 57 -5.54 14.79 -35.11
CA SER A 57 -4.85 16.05 -34.78
C SER A 57 -5.31 17.20 -35.69
N ARG A 58 -5.50 16.92 -36.99
CA ARG A 58 -6.04 17.91 -37.95
C ARG A 58 -7.52 18.20 -37.71
N ALA A 59 -8.33 17.19 -37.45
CA ALA A 59 -9.77 17.32 -37.23
C ALA A 59 -10.13 18.12 -35.97
N PHE A 60 -9.34 18.00 -34.89
CA PHE A 60 -9.61 18.67 -33.62
C PHE A 60 -8.72 19.90 -33.33
N HIS A 61 -7.88 20.32 -34.30
CA HIS A 61 -6.93 21.44 -34.12
C HIS A 61 -6.06 21.32 -32.86
N GLN A 62 -5.65 20.10 -32.50
CA GLN A 62 -4.80 19.85 -31.33
C GLN A 62 -3.36 19.54 -31.74
N SER A 63 -2.41 19.86 -30.85
CA SER A 63 -0.99 19.61 -31.11
C SER A 63 -0.73 18.10 -31.30
N PRO A 64 0.02 17.71 -32.34
CA PRO A 64 0.24 16.29 -32.68
C PRO A 64 0.97 15.52 -31.57
N LEU A 65 1.80 16.22 -30.79
CA LEU A 65 2.46 15.67 -29.59
C LEU A 65 1.44 15.22 -28.54
N ARG A 66 0.38 16.01 -28.30
CA ARG A 66 -0.65 15.66 -27.31
C ARG A 66 -1.42 14.41 -27.71
N SER A 67 -1.80 14.31 -28.99
CA SER A 67 -2.45 13.12 -29.53
C SER A 67 -1.54 11.88 -29.49
N PHE A 68 -0.24 12.06 -29.78
CA PHE A 68 0.76 10.98 -29.71
C PHE A 68 0.89 10.40 -28.29
N TYR A 69 1.05 11.25 -27.26
CA TYR A 69 1.16 10.78 -25.87
C TYR A 69 -0.11 10.06 -25.38
N GLN A 70 -1.29 10.45 -25.85
CA GLN A 70 -2.57 9.83 -25.47
C GLN A 70 -2.78 8.45 -26.11
N LEU A 71 -2.21 8.22 -27.30
CA LEU A 71 -2.41 7.00 -28.08
C LEU A 71 -1.23 6.02 -27.98
N LEU A 72 -0.05 6.46 -27.55
CA LEU A 72 1.13 5.59 -27.36
C LEU A 72 0.87 4.37 -26.46
N PRO A 73 0.19 4.48 -25.30
CA PRO A 73 -0.05 3.31 -24.47
C PRO A 73 -1.11 2.39 -25.11
N LEU A 74 -2.04 2.94 -25.91
CA LEU A 74 -3.05 2.18 -26.66
C LEU A 74 -2.39 1.36 -27.78
N THR A 75 -1.48 1.98 -28.53
CA THR A 75 -0.75 1.32 -29.61
C THR A 75 0.13 0.21 -29.09
N LEU A 76 0.86 0.45 -28.01
CA LEU A 76 1.67 -0.57 -27.33
C LEU A 76 0.80 -1.73 -26.85
N ALA A 77 -0.36 -1.45 -26.25
CA ALA A 77 -1.23 -2.49 -25.75
C ALA A 77 -1.89 -3.31 -26.88
N LEU A 78 -2.29 -2.66 -27.97
CA LEU A 78 -2.79 -3.34 -29.17
C LEU A 78 -1.70 -4.17 -29.85
N ILE A 79 -0.48 -3.66 -29.98
CA ILE A 79 0.68 -4.41 -30.50
C ILE A 79 0.94 -5.67 -29.66
N LEU A 80 0.83 -5.56 -28.33
CA LEU A 80 1.01 -6.71 -27.45
C LEU A 80 -0.14 -7.73 -27.59
N LEU A 81 -1.39 -7.28 -27.75
CA LEU A 81 -2.55 -8.15 -28.06
C LEU A 81 -2.49 -8.83 -29.43
N LEU A 82 -1.77 -8.24 -30.38
CA LEU A 82 -1.47 -8.89 -31.68
C LEU A 82 -0.46 -10.04 -31.54
N THR A 83 0.18 -10.21 -30.38
CA THR A 83 1.04 -11.36 -30.12
C THR A 83 0.17 -12.62 -29.93
N PRO A 84 0.41 -13.72 -30.67
CA PRO A 84 -0.47 -14.90 -30.68
C PRO A 84 -0.70 -15.49 -29.28
N ARG A 85 0.32 -15.42 -28.40
CA ARG A 85 0.24 -15.87 -27.00
C ARG A 85 -0.90 -15.20 -26.21
N TYR A 86 -1.01 -13.87 -26.26
CA TYR A 86 -2.05 -13.15 -25.51
C TYR A 86 -3.45 -13.35 -26.10
N ARG A 87 -3.53 -13.62 -27.40
CA ARG A 87 -4.80 -13.89 -28.09
C ARG A 87 -5.40 -15.23 -27.68
N GLU A 88 -4.58 -16.26 -27.56
CA GLU A 88 -4.99 -17.59 -27.12
C GLU A 88 -5.47 -17.55 -25.65
N ASP A 89 -4.68 -16.96 -24.75
CA ASP A 89 -5.05 -16.80 -23.34
C ASP A 89 -6.36 -15.99 -23.16
N LEU A 90 -6.55 -14.92 -23.93
CA LEU A 90 -7.78 -14.12 -23.90
C LEU A 90 -9.00 -14.90 -24.39
N SER A 91 -8.84 -15.73 -25.42
CA SER A 91 -9.92 -16.55 -25.97
C SER A 91 -10.37 -17.64 -24.99
N HIS A 92 -9.43 -18.27 -24.28
CA HIS A 92 -9.70 -19.22 -23.21
C HIS A 92 -10.38 -18.54 -22.02
N LEU A 93 -9.97 -17.32 -21.67
CA LEU A 93 -10.59 -16.56 -20.59
C LEU A 93 -12.05 -16.19 -20.90
N LEU A 94 -12.32 -15.70 -22.12
CA LEU A 94 -13.67 -15.40 -22.58
C LEU A 94 -14.55 -16.65 -22.61
N GLN A 95 -14.02 -17.79 -23.08
CA GLN A 95 -14.75 -19.06 -23.07
C GLN A 95 -15.06 -19.54 -21.64
N ASN A 96 -14.09 -19.47 -20.72
CA ASN A 96 -14.27 -19.88 -19.33
C ASN A 96 -15.23 -18.95 -18.56
N ALA A 97 -15.20 -17.64 -18.86
CA ALA A 97 -16.10 -16.65 -18.27
C ALA A 97 -17.55 -16.80 -18.78
N LEU A 98 -17.74 -17.05 -20.08
CA LEU A 98 -19.07 -17.15 -20.70
C LEU A 98 -19.73 -18.53 -20.56
N PHE A 99 -18.97 -19.64 -20.57
CA PHE A 99 -19.54 -20.98 -20.81
C PHE A 99 -19.28 -22.03 -19.71
N SER A 100 -18.56 -21.71 -18.63
CA SER A 100 -18.28 -22.71 -17.59
C SER A 100 -19.46 -22.87 -16.59
N PRO A 101 -19.87 -24.09 -16.25
CA PRO A 101 -21.00 -24.34 -15.33
C PRO A 101 -20.72 -23.83 -13.91
N ALA A 102 -21.78 -23.38 -13.23
CA ALA A 102 -21.70 -22.79 -11.89
C ALA A 102 -21.32 -23.84 -10.83
N SER A 103 -20.05 -23.86 -10.41
CA SER A 103 -19.62 -24.62 -9.24
C SER A 103 -19.97 -23.86 -7.94
N PRO A 104 -20.21 -24.55 -6.81
CA PRO A 104 -20.48 -23.91 -5.52
C PRO A 104 -19.31 -23.03 -5.02
N SER A 105 -18.06 -23.31 -5.41
CA SER A 105 -16.90 -22.47 -5.11
C SER A 105 -16.93 -21.12 -5.84
N ARG A 106 -17.54 -21.06 -7.02
CA ARG A 106 -17.71 -19.81 -7.80
C ARG A 106 -18.59 -18.81 -7.07
N GLY A 107 -19.64 -19.28 -6.38
CA GLY A 107 -20.55 -18.41 -5.63
C GLY A 107 -19.89 -17.68 -4.44
N MET A 108 -18.87 -18.29 -3.82
CA MET A 108 -18.10 -17.62 -2.77
C MET A 108 -17.11 -16.62 -3.37
N PHE A 109 -16.44 -17.00 -4.47
CA PHE A 109 -15.52 -16.10 -5.18
C PHE A 109 -16.23 -14.85 -5.71
N THR A 110 -17.40 -14.99 -6.33
CA THR A 110 -18.20 -13.84 -6.82
C THR A 110 -18.65 -12.92 -5.69
N LYS A 111 -19.03 -13.47 -4.53
CA LYS A 111 -19.34 -12.67 -3.33
C LYS A 111 -18.13 -11.86 -2.86
N ILE A 112 -16.94 -12.47 -2.83
CA ILE A 112 -15.70 -11.78 -2.44
C ILE A 112 -15.37 -10.66 -3.44
N VAL A 113 -15.46 -10.92 -4.75
CA VAL A 113 -15.21 -9.91 -5.78
C VAL A 113 -16.20 -8.74 -5.66
N LEU A 114 -17.48 -9.01 -5.40
CA LEU A 114 -18.48 -7.97 -5.18
C LEU A 114 -18.19 -7.14 -3.93
N LEU A 115 -17.75 -7.78 -2.83
CA LEU A 115 -17.33 -7.08 -1.61
C LEU A 115 -16.08 -6.21 -1.84
N LEU A 116 -15.11 -6.68 -2.64
CA LEU A 116 -13.93 -5.90 -3.01
C LEU A 116 -14.29 -4.71 -3.90
N PHE A 117 -15.23 -4.89 -4.83
CA PHE A 117 -15.77 -3.79 -5.63
C PHE A 117 -16.46 -2.75 -4.75
N LEU A 118 -17.33 -3.17 -3.83
CA LEU A 118 -17.99 -2.29 -2.87
C LEU A 118 -16.97 -1.51 -2.00
N LEU A 119 -15.92 -2.18 -1.52
CA LEU A 119 -14.84 -1.55 -0.75
C LEU A 119 -14.12 -0.49 -1.58
N MET A 120 -13.85 -0.78 -2.85
CA MET A 120 -13.20 0.16 -3.76
C MET A 120 -14.10 1.36 -4.07
N GLU A 121 -15.40 1.17 -4.28
CA GLU A 121 -16.36 2.26 -4.46
C GLU A 121 -16.34 3.21 -3.24
N PHE A 122 -16.38 2.68 -2.01
CA PHE A 122 -16.24 3.53 -0.82
C PHE A 122 -14.91 4.28 -0.77
N ALA A 123 -13.82 3.68 -1.27
CA ALA A 123 -12.52 4.34 -1.37
C ALA A 123 -12.55 5.49 -2.41
N LEU A 124 -13.14 5.26 -3.58
CA LEU A 124 -13.27 6.25 -4.66
C LEU A 124 -14.11 7.45 -4.23
N TRP A 125 -15.32 7.18 -3.75
CA TRP A 125 -16.22 8.22 -3.27
C TRP A 125 -15.69 8.90 -2.01
N GLY A 126 -14.77 8.25 -1.28
CA GLY A 126 -14.02 8.83 -0.17
C GLY A 126 -13.20 10.07 -0.52
N PHE A 127 -12.78 10.23 -1.79
CA PHE A 127 -12.10 11.45 -2.26
C PHE A 127 -13.05 12.66 -2.24
N ILE A 128 -14.33 12.44 -2.55
CA ILE A 128 -15.36 13.50 -2.60
C ILE A 128 -15.99 13.68 -1.20
N HIS A 129 -16.41 12.57 -0.58
CA HIS A 129 -17.07 12.57 0.71
C HIS A 129 -16.29 11.70 1.70
N ARG A 130 -15.52 12.37 2.57
CA ARG A 130 -14.65 11.70 3.55
C ARG A 130 -15.39 10.71 4.46
N ILE A 131 -16.69 10.91 4.72
CA ILE A 131 -17.51 10.01 5.55
C ILE A 131 -17.63 8.60 4.95
N LEU A 132 -17.52 8.47 3.63
CA LEU A 132 -17.58 7.18 2.93
C LEU A 132 -16.37 6.30 3.21
N LEU A 133 -15.22 6.89 3.56
CA LEU A 133 -14.07 6.13 4.06
C LEU A 133 -14.37 5.45 5.40
N SER A 134 -15.18 6.08 6.26
CA SER A 134 -15.62 5.47 7.52
C SER A 134 -16.55 4.28 7.26
N PHE A 135 -17.46 4.38 6.28
CA PHE A 135 -18.28 3.24 5.84
C PHE A 135 -17.43 2.10 5.26
N GLY A 136 -16.38 2.41 4.49
CA GLY A 136 -15.38 1.44 4.06
C GLY A 136 -14.64 0.76 5.23
N GLY A 137 -14.30 1.52 6.28
CA GLY A 137 -13.74 0.99 7.52
C GLY A 137 -14.69 0.03 8.26
N VAL A 138 -15.99 0.36 8.32
CA VAL A 138 -17.03 -0.52 8.87
C VAL A 138 -17.17 -1.80 8.04
N LEU A 139 -17.14 -1.69 6.70
CA LEU A 139 -17.15 -2.85 5.80
C LEU A 139 -15.95 -3.77 6.06
N LEU A 140 -14.74 -3.20 6.22
CA LEU A 140 -13.57 -3.98 6.64
C LEU A 140 -13.77 -4.63 8.01
N GLY A 141 -14.43 -3.96 8.96
CA GLY A 141 -14.73 -4.51 10.29
C GLY A 141 -15.66 -5.70 10.24
N LEU A 142 -16.62 -5.67 9.33
CA LEU A 142 -17.56 -6.77 9.08
C LEU A 142 -16.98 -7.87 8.18
N TRP A 143 -15.83 -7.65 7.55
CA TRP A 143 -15.23 -8.59 6.61
C TRP A 143 -15.09 -10.03 7.13
N PRO A 144 -14.62 -10.28 8.37
CA PRO A 144 -14.49 -11.65 8.89
C PRO A 144 -15.81 -12.43 9.04
N TYR A 145 -16.93 -11.72 9.06
CA TYR A 145 -18.27 -12.30 9.12
C TYR A 145 -18.80 -12.62 7.70
N LEU A 146 -18.42 -11.81 6.71
CA LEU A 146 -18.83 -11.95 5.32
C LEU A 146 -17.98 -12.99 4.56
N ASP A 147 -16.69 -13.07 4.89
CA ASP A 147 -15.74 -13.95 4.25
C ASP A 147 -15.14 -14.96 5.26
N PRO A 148 -15.53 -16.25 5.19
CA PRO A 148 -15.00 -17.27 6.08
C PRO A 148 -13.55 -17.62 5.82
N THR A 149 -12.98 -17.23 4.66
CA THR A 149 -11.58 -17.51 4.32
C THR A 149 -10.59 -16.53 4.97
N PHE A 150 -11.08 -15.44 5.57
CA PHE A 150 -10.23 -14.41 6.18
C PHE A 150 -9.52 -14.89 7.46
N ILE A 151 -10.20 -15.69 8.30
CA ILE A 151 -9.65 -16.21 9.55
C ILE A 151 -9.60 -17.74 9.48
N THR A 152 -8.39 -18.28 9.37
CA THR A 152 -8.13 -19.73 9.32
C THR A 152 -7.84 -20.35 10.70
N LEU A 153 -7.66 -19.53 11.73
CA LEU A 153 -7.31 -19.95 13.09
C LEU A 153 -8.52 -20.54 13.85
N GLN A 154 -8.27 -21.51 14.74
CA GLN A 154 -9.31 -22.19 15.55
C GLN A 154 -10.13 -21.22 16.42
N ASN A 155 -9.52 -20.16 16.96
CA ASN A 155 -10.16 -19.16 17.81
C ASN A 155 -10.92 -18.08 17.02
N ARG A 156 -11.71 -18.48 16.02
CA ARG A 156 -12.32 -17.54 15.06
C ARG A 156 -13.23 -16.49 15.71
N ALA A 157 -14.13 -16.87 16.60
CA ALA A 157 -15.13 -15.95 17.17
C ALA A 157 -14.54 -14.87 18.11
N THR A 158 -13.42 -15.15 18.76
CA THR A 158 -12.71 -14.14 19.57
C THR A 158 -11.91 -13.20 18.68
N LEU A 159 -11.26 -13.73 17.63
CA LEU A 159 -10.53 -12.94 16.64
C LEU A 159 -11.44 -12.01 15.83
N GLN A 160 -12.65 -12.46 15.47
CA GLN A 160 -13.66 -11.61 14.81
C GLN A 160 -14.03 -10.40 15.67
N ARG A 161 -14.26 -10.62 16.98
CA ARG A 161 -14.55 -9.54 17.93
C ARG A 161 -13.36 -8.61 18.11
N LEU A 162 -12.15 -9.14 18.24
CA LEU A 162 -10.94 -8.32 18.35
C LEU A 162 -10.71 -7.47 17.10
N TRP A 163 -10.97 -8.00 15.91
CA TRP A 163 -10.87 -7.26 14.64
C TRP A 163 -11.91 -6.13 14.56
N LEU A 164 -13.18 -6.45 14.85
CA LEU A 164 -14.25 -5.47 14.85
C LEU A 164 -13.94 -4.34 15.85
N VAL A 165 -13.46 -4.70 17.04
CA VAL A 165 -13.10 -3.73 18.08
C VAL A 165 -11.87 -2.91 17.68
N ALA A 166 -10.85 -3.49 17.03
CA ALA A 166 -9.68 -2.76 16.53
C ALA A 166 -10.03 -1.75 15.42
N LEU A 167 -11.14 -1.96 14.71
CA LEU A 167 -11.64 -1.03 13.68
C LEU A 167 -12.68 -0.03 14.22
N CYS A 168 -13.54 -0.46 15.17
CA CYS A 168 -14.56 0.38 15.78
C CYS A 168 -14.05 1.24 16.94
N SER A 169 -12.91 0.90 17.54
CA SER A 169 -12.38 1.63 18.68
C SER A 169 -10.86 1.71 18.62
N SER A 170 -10.38 2.91 18.91
CA SER A 170 -9.00 3.25 19.26
C SER A 170 -8.55 2.48 20.50
N ILE A 171 -8.35 1.16 20.41
CA ILE A 171 -7.62 0.34 21.39
C ILE A 171 -6.10 0.63 21.33
N CYS A 172 -5.70 1.76 20.73
CA CYS A 172 -4.33 2.28 20.71
C CYS A 172 -3.66 2.31 22.08
N ILE A 173 -4.44 2.51 23.14
CA ILE A 173 -3.89 2.55 24.50
C ILE A 173 -3.55 1.12 24.96
N LEU A 174 -4.39 0.11 24.68
CA LEU A 174 -4.15 -1.25 25.17
C LEU A 174 -3.09 -1.99 24.34
N SER A 175 -3.01 -1.77 23.02
CA SER A 175 -2.00 -2.42 22.17
C SER A 175 -0.61 -1.82 22.35
N ALA A 176 -0.50 -0.50 22.49
CA ALA A 176 0.75 0.15 22.90
C ALA A 176 1.14 -0.28 24.31
N VAL A 177 0.20 -0.32 25.26
CA VAL A 177 0.45 -0.83 26.62
C VAL A 177 0.82 -2.31 26.62
N LEU A 178 0.24 -3.17 25.79
CA LEU A 178 0.59 -4.59 25.71
C LEU A 178 1.93 -4.84 25.00
N ALA A 179 2.27 -4.07 23.97
CA ALA A 179 3.57 -4.10 23.33
C ALA A 179 4.67 -3.62 24.28
N VAL A 180 4.41 -2.50 25.00
CA VAL A 180 5.27 -2.00 26.07
C VAL A 180 5.34 -3.03 27.21
N HIS A 181 4.24 -3.59 27.67
CA HIS A 181 4.21 -4.54 28.78
C HIS A 181 4.95 -5.84 28.46
N LYS A 182 4.81 -6.41 27.25
CA LYS A 182 5.58 -7.61 26.85
C LYS A 182 7.07 -7.33 26.62
N VAL A 183 7.43 -6.14 26.15
CA VAL A 183 8.84 -5.72 26.04
C VAL A 183 9.42 -5.49 27.44
N PHE A 184 8.69 -4.82 28.33
CA PHE A 184 9.11 -4.51 29.71
C PHE A 184 9.18 -5.75 30.63
N LEU A 185 8.30 -6.75 30.48
CA LEU A 185 8.34 -7.96 31.31
C LEU A 185 9.40 -8.98 30.89
N LYS A 186 9.97 -8.86 29.69
CA LYS A 186 10.98 -9.80 29.18
C LYS A 186 12.41 -9.26 29.27
N SER A 187 12.57 -7.95 29.48
CA SER A 187 13.86 -7.33 29.73
C SER A 187 14.02 -7.06 31.22
N ASP A 188 15.01 -7.68 31.86
CA ASP A 188 15.55 -7.14 33.11
C ASP A 188 15.81 -5.64 32.90
N LEU A 189 15.23 -4.78 33.75
CA LEU A 189 15.43 -3.33 33.74
C LEU A 189 16.91 -3.00 34.02
N SER A 190 17.73 -3.24 33.00
CA SER A 190 19.14 -2.91 32.97
C SER A 190 19.31 -1.66 32.13
N ALA A 191 20.27 -0.80 32.50
CA ALA A 191 20.59 0.41 31.72
C ALA A 191 20.92 0.11 30.24
N ALA A 192 21.25 -1.14 29.92
CA ALA A 192 21.49 -1.64 28.56
C ALA A 192 20.23 -1.65 27.66
N TRP A 193 19.01 -1.69 28.22
CA TRP A 193 17.80 -1.60 27.40
C TRP A 193 17.60 -0.20 26.81
N LEU A 194 18.00 0.84 27.54
CA LEU A 194 17.88 2.24 27.12
C LEU A 194 18.79 2.56 25.92
N THR A 195 19.89 1.82 25.75
CA THR A 195 20.81 1.96 24.62
C THR A 195 20.44 1.06 23.43
N SER A 196 19.46 0.17 23.59
CA SER A 196 18.94 -0.64 22.49
C SER A 196 18.16 0.22 21.49
N PRO A 197 18.18 -0.10 20.18
CA PRO A 197 17.49 0.69 19.16
C PRO A 197 15.97 0.78 19.42
N SER A 198 15.36 -0.31 19.90
CA SER A 198 13.94 -0.36 20.26
C SER A 198 13.64 0.53 21.47
N GLY A 199 14.50 0.51 22.50
CA GLY A 199 14.37 1.36 23.68
C GLY A 199 14.49 2.86 23.37
N LEU A 200 15.44 3.23 22.49
CA LEU A 200 15.62 4.61 22.00
C LEU A 200 14.40 5.13 21.24
N LEU A 201 13.73 4.28 20.46
CA LEU A 201 12.51 4.66 19.74
C LEU A 201 11.32 4.83 20.67
N VAL A 202 11.18 3.97 21.70
CA VAL A 202 10.13 4.12 22.71
C VAL A 202 10.34 5.41 23.51
N SER A 203 11.56 5.67 24.00
CA SER A 203 11.85 6.93 24.71
C SER A 203 11.68 8.15 23.80
N GLY A 204 12.11 8.08 22.54
CA GLY A 204 11.90 9.12 21.54
C GLY A 204 10.42 9.44 21.30
N SER A 205 9.56 8.41 21.25
CA SER A 205 8.10 8.61 21.12
C SER A 205 7.49 9.34 22.33
N ALA A 206 7.90 9.00 23.55
CA ALA A 206 7.45 9.69 24.75
C ALA A 206 7.93 11.15 24.79
N ILE A 207 9.20 11.39 24.43
CA ILE A 207 9.79 12.73 24.33
C ILE A 207 9.04 13.56 23.29
N SER A 208 8.71 12.98 22.12
CA SER A 208 7.95 13.69 21.08
C SER A 208 6.57 14.16 21.58
N GLY A 209 5.87 13.32 22.34
CA GLY A 209 4.58 13.70 22.95
C GLY A 209 4.73 14.81 23.98
N LEU A 210 5.77 14.74 24.82
CA LEU A 210 6.07 15.79 25.79
C LEU A 210 6.45 17.12 25.12
N LEU A 211 7.24 17.08 24.04
CA LEU A 211 7.62 18.27 23.28
C LEU A 211 6.40 18.95 22.66
N VAL A 212 5.52 18.19 22.01
CA VAL A 212 4.28 18.72 21.43
C VAL A 212 3.40 19.34 22.51
N PHE A 213 3.23 18.65 23.64
CA PHE A 213 2.48 19.19 24.78
C PHE A 213 3.10 20.50 25.30
N LEU A 214 4.42 20.55 25.49
CA LEU A 214 5.10 21.75 25.98
C LEU A 214 4.98 22.91 24.98
N VAL A 215 5.26 22.67 23.70
CA VAL A 215 5.13 23.68 22.63
C VAL A 215 3.71 24.23 22.58
N ARG A 216 2.70 23.36 22.70
CA ARG A 216 1.29 23.77 22.73
C ARG A 216 0.99 24.72 23.88
N ASN A 217 1.36 24.35 25.11
CA ASN A 217 1.14 25.19 26.28
C ASN A 217 1.89 26.53 26.19
N LEU A 218 3.12 26.53 25.65
CA LEU A 218 3.90 27.75 25.44
C LEU A 218 3.22 28.70 24.44
N VAL A 219 2.69 28.15 23.34
CA VAL A 219 1.93 28.92 22.34
C VAL A 219 0.64 29.47 22.95
N ASP A 220 -0.10 28.66 23.71
CA ASP A 220 -1.34 29.07 24.39
C ASP A 220 -1.07 30.19 25.41
N TRP A 221 0.07 30.14 26.12
CA TRP A 221 0.51 31.18 27.03
C TRP A 221 1.20 32.38 26.36
N SER A 222 1.27 32.39 25.01
CA SER A 222 1.95 33.44 24.23
C SER A 222 3.43 33.65 24.61
N ILE A 223 4.09 32.59 25.09
CA ILE A 223 5.51 32.59 25.43
C ILE A 223 6.32 32.14 24.21
N PRO A 224 7.43 32.82 23.86
CA PRO A 224 8.27 32.39 22.76
C PRO A 224 8.86 31.00 23.01
N ILE A 225 8.83 30.17 21.97
CA ILE A 225 9.33 28.79 22.04
C ILE A 225 10.87 28.81 22.16
N PRO A 226 11.46 28.17 23.18
CA PRO A 226 12.91 28.06 23.31
C PRO A 226 13.56 27.35 22.12
N ILE A 227 14.69 27.89 21.65
CA ILE A 227 15.49 27.34 20.54
C ILE A 227 15.87 25.87 20.76
N LEU A 228 16.11 25.48 22.01
CA LEU A 228 16.42 24.10 22.37
C LEU A 228 15.34 23.11 21.91
N LEU A 229 14.06 23.47 22.00
CA LEU A 229 12.96 22.61 21.59
C LEU A 229 12.95 22.40 20.07
N HIS A 230 13.26 23.45 19.30
CA HIS A 230 13.42 23.34 17.86
C HIS A 230 14.58 22.41 17.50
N VAL A 231 15.73 22.58 18.14
CA VAL A 231 16.92 21.73 17.91
C VAL A 231 16.60 20.26 18.20
N ILE A 232 15.96 19.96 19.33
CA ILE A 232 15.58 18.58 19.68
C ILE A 232 14.58 18.02 18.66
N SER A 233 13.60 18.81 18.22
CA SER A 233 12.61 18.38 17.23
C SER A 233 13.25 18.05 15.88
N TRP A 234 14.16 18.89 15.39
CA TRP A 234 14.92 18.64 14.16
C TRP A 234 15.81 17.39 14.27
N ILE A 235 16.46 17.18 15.41
CA ILE A 235 17.25 15.97 15.66
C ILE A 235 16.35 14.74 15.64
N LEU A 236 15.21 14.75 16.33
CA LEU A 236 14.29 13.62 16.38
C LEU A 236 13.71 13.29 15.00
N LEU A 237 13.37 14.30 14.20
CA LEU A 237 12.85 14.14 12.83
C LEU A 237 13.75 13.28 11.94
N VAL A 238 15.08 13.48 12.05
CA VAL A 238 16.07 12.78 11.22
C VAL A 238 16.56 11.49 11.88
N THR A 239 16.80 11.52 13.19
CA THR A 239 17.40 10.38 13.89
C THR A 239 16.45 9.20 14.02
N SER A 240 15.15 9.42 14.22
CA SER A 240 14.23 8.30 14.44
C SER A 240 14.08 7.37 13.22
N PRO A 241 13.88 7.85 11.98
CA PRO A 241 13.80 6.95 10.82
C PRO A 241 15.15 6.28 10.53
N MET A 242 16.26 6.97 10.77
CA MET A 242 17.60 6.39 10.60
C MET A 242 17.85 5.23 11.57
N ILE A 243 17.45 5.36 12.84
CA ILE A 243 17.57 4.28 13.83
C ILE A 243 16.79 3.02 13.38
N ALA A 244 15.58 3.17 12.83
CA ALA A 244 14.82 2.02 12.33
C ALA A 244 15.43 1.38 11.07
N LEU A 245 16.03 2.17 10.17
CA LEU A 245 16.65 1.65 8.95
C LEU A 245 17.95 0.88 9.24
N PHE A 246 18.76 1.37 10.17
CA PHE A 246 20.06 0.77 10.52
C PHE A 246 20.03 -0.16 11.75
N GLY A 247 18.88 -0.25 12.43
CA GLY A 247 18.69 -1.13 13.57
C GLY A 247 18.95 -2.59 13.23
N LYS A 248 19.87 -3.22 13.98
CA LYS A 248 20.16 -4.65 13.86
C LYS A 248 19.14 -5.45 14.66
N THR A 249 18.04 -5.84 14.03
CA THR A 249 17.03 -6.71 14.64
C THR A 249 16.87 -7.98 13.83
N SER A 250 16.85 -9.13 14.49
CA SER A 250 16.76 -10.46 13.83
C SER A 250 15.31 -10.92 13.60
N THR A 251 14.37 -10.39 14.38
CA THR A 251 12.94 -10.70 14.34
C THR A 251 12.21 -9.66 13.51
N VAL A 252 11.40 -10.13 12.55
CA VAL A 252 10.77 -9.26 11.56
C VAL A 252 9.66 -8.40 12.18
N CYS A 253 8.93 -8.95 13.16
CA CYS A 253 7.88 -8.22 13.87
C CYS A 253 8.42 -7.09 14.76
N GLU A 254 9.53 -7.31 15.47
CA GLU A 254 10.19 -6.24 16.23
C GLU A 254 10.66 -5.12 15.30
N ARG A 255 11.15 -5.47 14.12
CA ARG A 255 11.54 -4.51 13.09
C ARG A 255 10.36 -3.71 12.56
N LEU A 256 9.21 -4.34 12.31
CA LEU A 256 7.98 -3.64 11.92
C LEU A 256 7.51 -2.65 13.00
N ILE A 257 7.54 -3.07 14.27
CA ILE A 257 7.19 -2.21 15.41
C ILE A 257 8.18 -1.04 15.51
N GLY A 258 9.49 -1.31 15.36
CA GLY A 258 10.52 -0.29 15.33
C GLY A 258 10.32 0.73 14.21
N ILE A 259 10.04 0.28 12.98
CA ILE A 259 9.71 1.17 11.85
C ILE A 259 8.46 1.99 12.16
N SER A 260 7.41 1.37 12.70
CA SER A 260 6.16 2.06 13.06
C SER A 260 6.40 3.16 14.08
N LEU A 261 7.18 2.88 15.14
CA LEU A 261 7.56 3.88 16.15
C LEU A 261 8.47 4.98 15.58
N ALA A 262 9.40 4.62 14.70
CA ALA A 262 10.33 5.57 14.09
C ALA A 262 9.66 6.61 13.19
N PHE A 263 8.61 6.21 12.46
CA PHE A 263 7.77 7.13 11.68
C PHE A 263 6.65 7.78 12.53
N PHE A 264 6.28 7.18 13.66
CA PHE A 264 5.36 7.82 14.61
C PHE A 264 5.97 9.07 15.25
N ILE A 265 7.25 9.05 15.65
CA ILE A 265 7.94 10.20 16.26
C ILE A 265 7.82 11.50 15.43
N PRO A 266 8.26 11.55 14.16
CA PRO A 266 8.17 12.76 13.35
C PRO A 266 6.73 13.13 13.03
N PHE A 267 5.86 12.13 12.82
CA PHE A 267 4.44 12.36 12.63
C PHE A 267 3.80 13.03 13.85
N ASN A 268 4.16 12.58 15.06
CA ASN A 268 3.67 13.11 16.31
C ASN A 268 4.13 14.55 16.55
N LEU A 269 5.40 14.87 16.24
CA LEU A 269 5.92 16.25 16.29
C LEU A 269 5.19 17.22 15.36
N LEU A 270 4.60 16.70 14.28
CA LEU A 270 3.81 17.46 13.29
C LEU A 270 2.30 17.35 13.52
N ASN A 271 1.86 16.78 14.65
CA ASN A 271 0.44 16.59 14.92
C ASN A 271 -0.21 17.90 15.39
N THR A 272 -1.52 18.02 15.15
CA THR A 272 -2.30 19.16 15.67
C THR A 272 -3.29 18.75 16.76
N PHE A 273 -3.79 17.51 16.79
CA PHE A 273 -4.78 17.05 17.78
C PHE A 273 -4.86 15.51 17.84
N TYR A 274 -5.92 14.92 17.27
CA TYR A 274 -6.28 13.51 17.36
C TYR A 274 -5.52 12.63 16.37
N GLU A 275 -4.76 13.25 15.47
CA GLU A 275 -4.01 12.58 14.40
C GLU A 275 -3.01 11.56 14.94
N GLY A 276 -2.38 11.83 16.09
CA GLY A 276 -1.48 10.89 16.76
C GLY A 276 -2.17 9.58 17.13
N PHE A 277 -3.39 9.66 17.67
CA PHE A 277 -4.20 8.47 17.97
C PHE A 277 -4.63 7.75 16.69
N PHE A 278 -4.95 8.48 15.63
CA PHE A 278 -5.24 7.89 14.33
C PHE A 278 -4.07 7.05 13.80
N PHE A 279 -2.84 7.57 13.86
CA PHE A 279 -1.65 6.83 13.42
C PHE A 279 -1.46 5.53 14.20
N LEU A 280 -1.58 5.60 15.53
CA LEU A 280 -1.47 4.41 16.39
C LEU A 280 -2.60 3.42 16.08
N ALA A 281 -3.82 3.89 15.82
CA ALA A 281 -4.95 3.04 15.45
C ALA A 281 -4.64 2.30 14.17
N LEU A 282 -4.27 3.05 13.13
CA LEU A 282 -3.87 2.52 11.83
C LEU A 282 -2.76 1.47 11.95
N ALA A 283 -1.67 1.77 12.66
CA ALA A 283 -0.55 0.84 12.84
C ALA A 283 -1.02 -0.47 13.51
N THR A 284 -1.91 -0.38 14.49
CA THR A 284 -2.43 -1.57 15.20
C THR A 284 -3.43 -2.36 14.36
N THR A 285 -4.30 -1.68 13.61
CA THR A 285 -5.23 -2.33 12.67
C THR A 285 -4.47 -3.08 11.58
N VAL A 286 -3.42 -2.46 11.03
CA VAL A 286 -2.58 -3.07 10.00
C VAL A 286 -1.77 -4.24 10.57
N PHE A 287 -1.26 -4.15 11.80
CA PHE A 287 -0.63 -5.29 12.48
C PHE A 287 -1.61 -6.45 12.71
N MET A 288 -2.84 -6.15 13.17
CA MET A 288 -3.89 -7.16 13.33
C MET A 288 -4.26 -7.80 11.99
N TRP A 289 -4.29 -7.01 10.92
CA TRP A 289 -4.51 -7.50 9.57
C TRP A 289 -3.41 -8.49 9.16
N ILE A 290 -2.13 -8.16 9.38
CA ILE A 290 -1.00 -9.07 9.13
C ILE A 290 -1.21 -10.39 9.88
N TRP A 291 -1.52 -10.32 11.16
CA TRP A 291 -1.69 -11.50 12.00
C TRP A 291 -2.81 -12.40 11.49
N LEU A 292 -4.00 -11.85 11.22
CA LEU A 292 -5.14 -12.64 10.75
C LEU A 292 -4.88 -13.29 9.39
N GLU A 293 -4.30 -12.51 8.46
CA GLU A 293 -4.06 -12.95 7.08
C GLU A 293 -2.86 -13.90 6.96
N SER A 294 -1.95 -13.90 7.94
CA SER A 294 -0.84 -14.88 8.04
C SER A 294 -1.33 -16.30 8.36
N GLY A 295 -2.43 -16.44 9.09
CA GLY A 295 -2.92 -17.74 9.58
C GLY A 295 -2.02 -18.43 10.62
N LEU A 296 -0.99 -17.73 11.13
CA LEU A 296 -0.04 -18.24 12.11
C LEU A 296 -0.50 -17.92 13.54
N GLN A 297 -0.05 -18.72 14.52
CA GLN A 297 -0.28 -18.37 15.92
C GLN A 297 0.52 -17.10 16.27
N LEU A 298 -0.01 -16.28 17.20
CA LEU A 298 0.60 -15.00 17.57
C LEU A 298 2.08 -15.15 17.96
N GLN A 299 2.41 -16.21 18.71
CA GLN A 299 3.79 -16.48 19.13
C GLN A 299 4.72 -16.78 17.95
N GLU A 300 4.23 -17.49 16.93
CA GLU A 300 4.98 -17.81 15.72
C GLU A 300 5.26 -16.54 14.91
N VAL A 301 4.25 -15.67 14.76
CA VAL A 301 4.38 -14.36 14.10
C VAL A 301 5.47 -13.52 14.75
N PHE A 302 5.46 -13.39 16.09
CA PHE A 302 6.50 -12.63 16.81
C PHE A 302 7.89 -13.29 16.75
N SER A 303 7.97 -14.61 16.60
CA SER A 303 9.24 -15.34 16.53
C SER A 303 9.86 -15.41 15.12
N LEU A 304 9.16 -14.86 14.11
CA LEU A 304 9.57 -14.94 12.71
C LEU A 304 10.92 -14.25 12.49
N LYS A 305 11.94 -15.02 12.10
CA LYS A 305 13.28 -14.50 11.80
C LYS A 305 13.40 -14.05 10.34
N SER A 306 14.19 -13.02 10.10
CA SER A 306 14.65 -12.64 8.76
C SER A 306 15.67 -13.68 8.28
N ARG A 307 15.27 -14.67 7.48
CA ARG A 307 16.17 -15.74 7.03
C ARG A 307 16.64 -15.46 5.60
N PRO A 308 17.96 -15.52 5.31
CA PRO A 308 18.46 -15.63 3.94
C PRO A 308 18.22 -17.06 3.43
N GLU A 309 17.72 -17.15 2.20
CA GLU A 309 17.26 -18.38 1.55
C GLU A 309 18.18 -19.58 1.77
N SER A 310 17.62 -20.61 2.38
CA SER A 310 17.96 -22.00 2.11
C SER A 310 16.83 -22.83 2.70
N ILE A 311 16.17 -23.62 1.84
CA ILE A 311 15.89 -25.04 2.04
C ILE A 311 14.78 -25.48 1.07
N ASN A 312 15.17 -26.42 0.21
CA ASN A 312 14.31 -27.42 -0.43
C ASN A 312 13.27 -27.97 0.56
N GLY A 313 11.97 -27.92 0.23
CA GLY A 313 10.99 -28.54 1.13
C GLY A 313 9.55 -28.43 0.66
N SER A 314 9.17 -29.34 -0.25
CA SER A 314 7.82 -29.88 -0.45
C SER A 314 6.66 -28.88 -0.39
N SER A 315 6.32 -28.31 -1.56
CA SER A 315 5.03 -27.68 -1.80
C SER A 315 3.91 -28.71 -1.63
N LYS A 316 3.14 -28.62 -0.54
CA LYS A 316 1.79 -29.20 -0.52
C LYS A 316 0.93 -28.36 -1.46
N GLN A 317 0.67 -28.92 -2.63
CA GLN A 317 -0.22 -28.38 -3.64
C GLN A 317 -1.65 -28.41 -3.11
N GLY A 318 -2.05 -27.33 -2.45
CA GLY A 318 -3.40 -27.11 -1.96
C GLY A 318 -4.15 -26.15 -2.89
N ASN A 319 -5.18 -26.67 -3.58
CA ASN A 319 -6.25 -25.98 -4.30
C ASN A 319 -5.94 -24.59 -4.88
N ASP A 320 -5.64 -24.54 -6.19
CA ASP A 320 -5.50 -23.31 -6.99
C ASP A 320 -6.69 -22.35 -6.89
N SER A 321 -7.89 -22.84 -6.57
CA SER A 321 -9.09 -22.02 -6.34
C SER A 321 -9.05 -21.19 -5.05
N GLN A 322 -8.30 -21.59 -4.01
CA GLN A 322 -8.12 -20.76 -2.81
C GLN A 322 -6.97 -19.77 -2.99
N MET A 323 -5.95 -20.12 -3.78
CA MET A 323 -4.83 -19.24 -4.11
C MET A 323 -5.31 -17.93 -4.76
N THR A 324 -6.36 -17.98 -5.59
CA THR A 324 -6.88 -16.81 -6.32
C THR A 324 -7.62 -15.78 -5.46
N SER A 325 -8.36 -16.19 -4.43
CA SER A 325 -9.10 -15.25 -3.57
C SER A 325 -8.19 -14.47 -2.62
N PHE A 326 -7.13 -15.12 -2.10
CA PHE A 326 -6.11 -14.45 -1.27
C PHE A 326 -5.31 -13.44 -2.08
N SER A 327 -4.90 -13.80 -3.30
CA SER A 327 -4.12 -12.93 -4.19
C SER A 327 -4.87 -11.65 -4.60
N LEU A 328 -6.21 -11.65 -4.56
CA LEU A 328 -7.03 -10.48 -4.87
C LEU A 328 -7.37 -9.62 -3.64
N ARG A 329 -7.65 -10.21 -2.48
CA ARG A 329 -8.10 -9.44 -1.31
C ARG A 329 -7.04 -8.47 -0.77
N ARG A 330 -5.79 -8.92 -0.70
CA ARG A 330 -4.71 -8.17 -0.01
C ARG A 330 -4.33 -6.87 -0.72
N PRO A 331 -4.16 -6.83 -2.06
CA PRO A 331 -3.89 -5.58 -2.76
C PRO A 331 -5.01 -4.55 -2.59
N PHE A 332 -6.28 -4.97 -2.56
CA PHE A 332 -7.41 -4.07 -2.32
C PHE A 332 -7.41 -3.51 -0.90
N PHE A 333 -7.16 -4.34 0.11
CA PHE A 333 -7.03 -3.88 1.50
C PHE A 333 -5.87 -2.91 1.64
N TYR A 334 -4.74 -3.23 1.01
CA TYR A 334 -3.56 -2.36 1.00
C TYR A 334 -3.87 -0.99 0.40
N VAL A 335 -4.45 -0.93 -0.81
CA VAL A 335 -4.81 0.33 -1.47
C VAL A 335 -5.82 1.12 -0.62
N PHE A 336 -6.83 0.44 -0.06
CA PHE A 336 -7.76 1.07 0.86
C PHE A 336 -7.05 1.69 2.07
N PHE A 337 -6.14 0.97 2.72
CA PHE A 337 -5.38 1.48 3.86
C PHE A 337 -4.45 2.64 3.47
N VAL A 338 -3.86 2.64 2.26
CA VAL A 338 -3.05 3.78 1.77
C VAL A 338 -3.92 5.02 1.57
N ILE A 339 -5.09 4.87 0.94
CA ILE A 339 -6.07 5.96 0.78
C ILE A 339 -6.56 6.45 2.15
N TYR A 340 -6.88 5.53 3.05
CA TYR A 340 -7.32 5.84 4.42
C TYR A 340 -6.23 6.56 5.21
N ALA A 341 -4.96 6.15 5.09
CA ALA A 341 -3.82 6.82 5.69
C ALA A 341 -3.63 8.23 5.13
N PHE A 342 -3.74 8.40 3.81
CA PHE A 342 -3.62 9.71 3.17
C PHE A 342 -4.67 10.70 3.69
N PHE A 343 -5.95 10.32 3.68
CA PHE A 343 -7.04 11.21 4.09
C PHE A 343 -7.21 11.35 5.61
N GLY A 344 -6.73 10.37 6.39
CA GLY A 344 -6.84 10.40 7.86
C GLY A 344 -5.84 11.33 8.56
N THR A 345 -4.80 11.77 7.87
CA THR A 345 -3.79 12.71 8.42
C THR A 345 -4.20 14.19 8.43
N GLY A 346 -5.46 14.50 8.09
CA GLY A 346 -6.05 15.84 8.20
C GLY A 346 -6.62 16.40 6.90
N ASN A 347 -6.96 17.70 6.90
CA ASN A 347 -7.63 18.39 5.80
C ASN A 347 -6.67 18.83 4.67
N ILE A 348 -5.81 17.91 4.26
CA ILE A 348 -4.67 18.08 3.32
C ILE A 348 -5.10 18.25 1.86
N ALA A 349 -6.39 18.08 1.54
CA ALA A 349 -6.89 18.16 0.16
C ALA A 349 -6.64 19.54 -0.48
N SER A 350 -6.41 20.58 0.33
CA SER A 350 -5.89 21.87 -0.14
C SER A 350 -4.71 22.33 0.75
N ILE A 351 -3.62 22.78 0.13
CA ILE A 351 -2.47 23.38 0.83
C ILE A 351 -2.88 24.64 1.62
N ASN A 352 -4.02 25.22 1.30
CA ASN A 352 -4.53 26.45 1.90
C ASN A 352 -5.29 26.21 3.22
N THR A 353 -5.61 24.95 3.57
CA THR A 353 -6.34 24.60 4.81
C THR A 353 -5.44 24.10 5.94
N PHE A 354 -4.11 24.15 5.77
CA PHE A 354 -3.19 23.70 6.80
C PHE A 354 -3.08 24.69 7.96
N ASP A 355 -3.14 24.15 9.18
CA ASP A 355 -2.92 24.91 10.40
C ASP A 355 -1.41 25.07 10.64
N PRO A 356 -0.86 26.30 10.64
CA PRO A 356 0.57 26.54 10.87
C PRO A 356 1.04 26.06 12.26
N VAL A 357 0.12 25.86 13.22
CA VAL A 357 0.46 25.32 14.55
C VAL A 357 1.13 23.95 14.45
N SER A 358 0.82 23.16 13.42
CA SER A 358 1.39 21.82 13.25
C SER A 358 2.91 21.82 13.01
N VAL A 359 3.50 22.94 12.59
CA VAL A 359 4.95 23.05 12.31
C VAL A 359 5.72 23.81 13.39
N TYR A 360 5.05 24.30 14.44
CA TYR A 360 5.66 25.11 15.50
C TYR A 360 6.71 24.37 16.32
N CYS A 361 6.74 23.04 16.33
CA CYS A 361 7.86 22.29 16.90
C CYS A 361 9.18 22.58 16.15
N PHE A 362 9.13 22.95 14.87
CA PHE A 362 10.31 23.12 14.00
C PHE A 362 10.63 24.58 13.70
N ILE A 363 9.62 25.34 13.29
CA ILE A 363 9.75 26.71 12.82
C ILE A 363 8.54 27.53 13.27
N THR A 364 8.81 28.74 13.73
CA THR A 364 7.77 29.75 14.06
C THR A 364 7.64 30.82 12.98
N VAL A 365 8.72 31.03 12.21
CA VAL A 365 8.71 31.95 11.05
C VAL A 365 8.18 31.20 9.83
N LEU A 366 7.14 31.77 9.21
CA LEU A 366 6.47 31.15 8.07
C LEU A 366 7.42 31.10 6.87
N SER A 367 7.80 29.89 6.47
CA SER A 367 8.57 29.62 5.27
C SER A 367 7.84 28.57 4.42
N PRO A 368 7.10 29.00 3.37
CA PRO A 368 6.23 28.09 2.60
C PRO A 368 6.92 26.82 2.07
N PRO A 369 8.17 26.85 1.56
CA PRO A 369 8.84 25.65 1.08
C PRO A 369 9.15 24.63 2.17
N VAL A 370 9.64 25.08 3.33
CA VAL A 370 10.01 24.19 4.45
C VAL A 370 8.76 23.61 5.09
N MET A 371 7.73 24.45 5.29
CA MET A 371 6.43 24.01 5.77
C MET A 371 5.81 22.96 4.84
N GLY A 372 5.83 23.21 3.53
CA GLY A 372 5.35 22.25 2.53
C GLY A 372 6.12 20.92 2.57
N ALA A 373 7.46 20.96 2.70
CA ALA A 373 8.28 19.75 2.80
C ALA A 373 7.96 18.92 4.07
N LEU A 374 7.79 19.58 5.22
CA LEU A 374 7.40 18.93 6.47
C LEU A 374 6.01 18.28 6.37
N LEU A 375 5.06 18.94 5.71
CA LEU A 375 3.72 18.41 5.50
C LEU A 375 3.70 17.21 4.55
N ILE A 376 4.50 17.24 3.47
CA ILE A 376 4.68 16.07 2.60
C ILE A 376 5.27 14.91 3.40
N PHE A 377 6.26 15.17 4.25
CA PHE A 377 6.85 14.15 5.11
C PHE A 377 5.83 13.57 6.12
N LYS A 378 4.97 14.41 6.70
CA LYS A 378 3.86 14.00 7.56
C LYS A 378 2.94 12.98 6.87
N ILE A 379 2.59 13.23 5.60
CA ILE A 379 1.72 12.34 4.80
C ILE A 379 2.41 11.00 4.51
N ILE A 380 3.72 11.00 4.25
CA ILE A 380 4.49 9.80 3.95
C ILE A 380 4.55 8.85 5.16
N CYS A 381 4.62 9.38 6.39
CA CYS A 381 4.83 8.58 7.61
C CYS A 381 3.85 7.39 7.76
N PRO A 382 2.51 7.56 7.79
CA PRO A 382 1.58 6.43 7.93
C PRO A 382 1.54 5.54 6.69
N ILE A 383 1.75 6.11 5.49
CA ILE A 383 1.78 5.35 4.23
C ILE A 383 2.95 4.35 4.24
N VAL A 384 4.12 4.75 4.78
CA VAL A 384 5.29 3.87 4.96
C VAL A 384 5.00 2.69 5.89
N VAL A 385 4.26 2.91 6.99
CA VAL A 385 3.86 1.83 7.91
C VAL A 385 2.94 0.82 7.22
N VAL A 386 1.97 1.30 6.43
CA VAL A 386 1.08 0.43 5.64
C VAL A 386 1.87 -0.36 4.58
N GLY A 387 2.79 0.30 3.88
CA GLY A 387 3.66 -0.33 2.86
C GLY A 387 4.59 -1.41 3.40
N THR A 388 5.27 -1.14 4.50
CA THR A 388 6.14 -2.11 5.18
C THR A 388 5.36 -3.31 5.72
N SER A 389 4.13 -3.07 6.20
CA SER A 389 3.25 -4.14 6.67
C SER A 389 2.75 -5.04 5.53
N TYR A 390 2.43 -4.46 4.38
CA TYR A 390 2.08 -5.21 3.18
C TYR A 390 3.26 -6.05 2.67
N ALA A 391 4.48 -5.49 2.69
CA ALA A 391 5.69 -6.24 2.34
C ALA A 391 5.95 -7.41 3.31
N LEU A 392 5.66 -7.24 4.61
CA LEU A 392 5.72 -8.33 5.58
C LEU A 392 4.73 -9.45 5.27
N LEU A 393 3.50 -9.10 4.90
CA LEU A 393 2.49 -10.07 4.47
C LEU A 393 2.95 -10.89 3.27
N GLY A 394 3.56 -10.22 2.29
CA GLY A 394 4.22 -10.87 1.16
C GLY A 394 5.33 -11.82 1.61
N TYR A 395 6.21 -11.39 2.52
CA TYR A 395 7.31 -12.21 3.05
C TYR A 395 6.82 -13.46 3.79
N VAL A 396 5.82 -13.34 4.67
CA VAL A 396 5.29 -14.45 5.47
C VAL A 396 4.73 -15.58 4.58
N LYS A 397 4.07 -15.24 3.47
CA LYS A 397 3.50 -16.22 2.54
C LYS A 397 4.42 -16.58 1.35
N SER A 398 5.44 -15.78 1.04
CA SER A 398 6.41 -16.09 -0.03
C SER A 398 7.15 -17.40 0.21
N ASN A 399 7.25 -17.87 1.46
CA ASN A 399 7.73 -19.22 1.78
C ASN A 399 6.86 -20.34 1.17
N THR A 400 5.74 -20.02 0.49
CA THR A 400 4.85 -20.99 -0.16
C THR A 400 4.85 -20.89 -1.70
N SER A 401 5.26 -19.78 -2.33
CA SER A 401 5.65 -19.72 -3.78
C SER A 401 5.98 -18.29 -4.26
N ALA A 402 7.04 -18.14 -5.07
CA ALA A 402 7.42 -16.88 -5.75
C ALA A 402 6.37 -16.38 -6.77
N THR A 403 5.45 -17.23 -7.20
CA THR A 403 4.37 -16.88 -8.13
C THR A 403 3.31 -15.98 -7.48
N SER A 404 3.09 -16.13 -6.16
CA SER A 404 2.04 -15.39 -5.44
C SER A 404 2.38 -13.90 -5.29
N SER A 405 3.65 -13.55 -5.05
CA SER A 405 4.07 -12.15 -4.90
C SER A 405 3.96 -11.37 -6.22
N ARG A 406 4.25 -12.02 -7.36
CA ARG A 406 4.07 -11.42 -8.69
C ARG A 406 2.60 -11.13 -8.99
N GLN A 407 1.69 -12.03 -8.59
CA GLN A 407 0.25 -11.84 -8.76
C GLN A 407 -0.27 -10.62 -7.98
N GLU A 408 0.12 -10.48 -6.71
CA GLU A 408 -0.31 -9.38 -5.87
C GLU A 408 0.16 -8.01 -6.40
N ILE A 409 1.40 -7.92 -6.92
CA ILE A 409 1.93 -6.69 -7.56
C ILE A 409 1.18 -6.38 -8.86
N THR A 410 0.88 -7.39 -9.68
CA THR A 410 0.08 -7.19 -10.90
C THR A 410 -1.30 -6.63 -10.57
N VAL A 411 -1.99 -7.20 -9.57
CA VAL A 411 -3.31 -6.72 -9.14
C VAL A 411 -3.23 -5.29 -8.63
N LEU A 412 -2.19 -4.95 -7.85
CA LEU A 412 -1.95 -3.60 -7.37
C LEU A 412 -1.79 -2.59 -8.52
N MET A 413 -1.06 -2.95 -9.57
CA MET A 413 -0.92 -2.14 -10.79
C MET A 413 -2.25 -1.96 -11.53
N ILE A 414 -3.08 -3.01 -11.60
CA ILE A 414 -4.41 -2.93 -12.21
C ILE A 414 -5.30 -1.94 -11.42
N ILE A 415 -5.30 -2.01 -10.08
CA ILE A 415 -6.07 -1.08 -9.24
C ILE A 415 -5.57 0.36 -9.44
N ALA A 416 -4.25 0.58 -9.49
CA ALA A 416 -3.66 1.89 -9.73
C ALA A 416 -4.10 2.50 -11.09
N ASN A 417 -4.07 1.68 -12.15
CA ASN A 417 -4.55 2.09 -13.48
C ASN A 417 -6.04 2.42 -13.47
N PHE A 418 -6.85 1.60 -12.81
CA PHE A 418 -8.29 1.84 -12.68
C PHE A 418 -8.57 3.15 -11.95
N LEU A 419 -7.89 3.42 -10.84
CA LEU A 419 -8.00 4.66 -10.08
C LEU A 419 -7.64 5.89 -10.94
N ALA A 420 -6.56 5.78 -11.72
CA ALA A 420 -6.14 6.84 -12.64
C ALA A 420 -7.20 7.10 -13.72
N VAL A 421 -7.76 6.07 -14.36
CA VAL A 421 -8.80 6.24 -15.38
C VAL A 421 -10.07 6.85 -14.81
N HIS A 422 -10.49 6.39 -13.63
CA HIS A 422 -11.69 6.88 -12.96
C HIS A 422 -11.60 8.38 -12.70
N PHE A 423 -10.53 8.84 -12.06
CA PHE A 423 -10.34 10.27 -11.77
C PHE A 423 -10.02 11.09 -13.03
N PHE A 424 -9.37 10.50 -14.03
CA PHE A 424 -9.21 11.15 -15.33
C PHE A 424 -10.56 11.43 -15.99
N ALA A 425 -11.51 10.49 -15.89
CA ALA A 425 -12.86 10.67 -16.41
C ALA A 425 -13.70 11.68 -15.61
N MET A 426 -13.34 11.93 -14.34
CA MET A 426 -13.97 12.93 -13.48
C MET A 426 -13.35 14.33 -13.56
N LEU A 427 -12.31 14.53 -14.38
CA LEU A 427 -11.73 15.86 -14.59
C LEU A 427 -12.79 16.81 -15.14
N ARG A 428 -12.84 18.02 -14.56
CA ARG A 428 -13.76 19.08 -14.97
C ARG A 428 -12.99 20.15 -15.73
N ASP A 429 -13.47 20.47 -16.92
CA ASP A 429 -12.95 21.56 -17.75
C ASP A 429 -13.81 22.84 -17.63
N GLU A 430 -14.98 22.74 -17.00
CA GLU A 430 -15.97 23.80 -16.85
C GLU A 430 -16.41 23.92 -15.38
N GLY A 431 -16.74 25.13 -14.93
CA GLY A 431 -17.19 25.41 -13.55
C GLY A 431 -16.33 26.44 -12.83
N SER A 432 -16.34 26.43 -11.50
CA SER A 432 -15.51 27.34 -10.72
C SER A 432 -14.03 26.93 -10.77
N TRP A 433 -13.11 27.89 -10.65
CA TRP A 433 -11.68 27.61 -10.55
C TRP A 433 -11.33 26.64 -9.41
N LEU A 434 -12.11 26.67 -8.33
CA LEU A 434 -11.96 25.76 -7.21
C LEU A 434 -12.31 24.32 -7.60
N ASP A 435 -13.45 24.12 -8.28
CA ASP A 435 -13.90 22.79 -8.72
C ASP A 435 -12.93 22.18 -9.74
N ILE A 436 -12.40 23.01 -10.65
CA ILE A 436 -11.39 22.59 -11.62
C ILE A 436 -10.12 22.16 -10.88
N GLY A 437 -9.63 23.00 -9.96
CA GLY A 437 -8.44 22.70 -9.15
C GLY A 437 -8.59 21.44 -8.29
N GLU A 438 -9.75 21.23 -7.68
CA GLU A 438 -10.05 20.05 -6.87
C GLU A 438 -10.06 18.77 -7.72
N SER A 439 -10.68 18.80 -8.90
CA SER A 439 -10.69 17.66 -9.82
C SER A 439 -9.27 17.26 -10.27
N ILE A 440 -8.40 18.25 -10.54
CA ILE A 440 -6.99 18.03 -10.88
C ILE A 440 -6.22 17.43 -9.69
N SER A 441 -6.41 17.98 -8.48
CA SER A 441 -5.79 17.46 -7.27
C SER A 441 -6.18 16.01 -7.02
N HIS A 442 -7.46 15.66 -7.15
CA HIS A 442 -7.92 14.27 -6.99
C HIS A 442 -7.25 13.31 -7.97
N TYR A 443 -7.13 13.70 -9.24
CA TYR A 443 -6.44 12.90 -10.25
C TYR A 443 -4.95 12.73 -9.92
N VAL A 444 -4.25 13.80 -9.52
CA VAL A 444 -2.83 13.73 -9.14
C VAL A 444 -2.63 12.85 -7.92
N ILE A 445 -3.45 13.03 -6.88
CA ILE A 445 -3.40 12.22 -5.65
C ILE A 445 -3.61 10.74 -5.97
N ALA A 446 -4.61 10.41 -6.79
CA ALA A 446 -4.87 9.05 -7.24
C ALA A 446 -3.66 8.40 -7.93
N MET A 447 -3.05 9.09 -8.90
CA MET A 447 -1.84 8.61 -9.58
C MET A 447 -0.65 8.47 -8.61
N SER A 448 -0.46 9.45 -7.72
CA SER A 448 0.60 9.41 -6.71
C SER A 448 0.41 8.25 -5.74
N ILE A 449 -0.82 7.98 -5.28
CA ILE A 449 -1.13 6.83 -4.43
C ILE A 449 -0.86 5.52 -5.16
N GLY A 450 -1.24 5.39 -6.43
CA GLY A 450 -0.97 4.19 -7.23
C GLY A 450 0.53 3.91 -7.37
N LEU A 451 1.31 4.93 -7.74
CA LEU A 451 2.77 4.82 -7.86
C LEU A 451 3.44 4.56 -6.50
N ALA A 452 3.07 5.34 -5.48
CA ALA A 452 3.58 5.17 -4.12
C ALA A 452 3.30 3.76 -3.61
N SER A 453 2.11 3.22 -3.84
CA SER A 453 1.73 1.87 -3.40
C SER A 453 2.70 0.80 -3.91
N VAL A 454 3.09 0.87 -5.19
CA VAL A 454 4.06 -0.07 -5.80
C VAL A 454 5.47 0.19 -5.27
N LEU A 455 5.91 1.45 -5.17
CA LEU A 455 7.24 1.76 -4.65
C LEU A 455 7.39 1.31 -3.19
N LEU A 456 6.39 1.58 -2.37
CA LEU A 456 6.40 1.21 -0.95
C LEU A 456 6.36 -0.28 -0.71
N SER A 457 5.75 -1.09 -1.59
CA SER A 457 5.82 -2.56 -1.43
C SER A 457 7.25 -3.06 -1.60
N HIS A 458 8.03 -2.46 -2.50
CA HIS A 458 9.43 -2.81 -2.74
C HIS A 458 10.34 -2.24 -1.64
N VAL A 459 10.19 -0.95 -1.33
CA VAL A 459 10.96 -0.27 -0.27
C VAL A 459 10.67 -0.92 1.08
N GLY A 460 9.42 -1.27 1.37
CA GLY A 460 9.03 -1.97 2.59
C GLY A 460 9.71 -3.33 2.73
N GLY A 461 9.81 -4.09 1.63
CA GLY A 461 10.56 -5.36 1.61
C GLY A 461 12.04 -5.14 1.95
N TRP A 462 12.67 -4.16 1.31
CA TRP A 462 14.06 -3.77 1.59
C TRP A 462 14.26 -3.31 3.05
N MET A 463 13.32 -2.52 3.57
CA MET A 463 13.33 -2.03 4.95
C MET A 463 13.21 -3.16 5.97
N LEU A 464 12.64 -4.32 5.62
CA LEU A 464 12.51 -5.49 6.50
C LEU A 464 13.72 -6.44 6.40
N THR A 465 14.26 -6.64 5.19
CA THR A 465 15.31 -7.65 4.91
C THR A 465 16.73 -7.07 4.77
N SER A 466 16.89 -5.78 5.09
CA SER A 466 18.11 -4.99 4.87
C SER A 466 19.44 -5.77 4.84
N PRO A 467 20.27 -5.60 3.80
CA PRO A 467 21.42 -6.44 3.49
C PRO A 467 22.52 -6.52 4.57
N TRP A 468 22.56 -5.56 5.50
CA TRP A 468 23.52 -5.54 6.60
C TRP A 468 23.36 -6.73 7.56
N THR A 469 22.18 -7.35 7.64
CA THR A 469 21.96 -8.55 8.47
C THR A 469 22.46 -9.85 7.81
N SER A 470 22.62 -9.88 6.48
CA SER A 470 23.05 -11.07 5.74
C SER A 470 24.57 -11.26 5.73
N ARG A 471 25.38 -10.19 5.70
CA ARG A 471 26.85 -10.32 5.54
C ARG A 471 27.59 -10.88 6.75
N HIS A 472 27.00 -10.87 7.96
CA HIS A 472 27.71 -11.27 9.17
C HIS A 472 27.49 -12.71 9.61
N THR A 473 26.50 -13.42 9.05
CA THR A 473 26.32 -14.85 9.30
C THR A 473 27.30 -15.71 8.52
N ASP A 474 27.74 -15.26 7.34
CA ASP A 474 28.67 -16.03 6.51
C ASP A 474 30.12 -15.97 7.03
N THR A 475 30.49 -14.91 7.76
CA THR A 475 31.83 -14.76 8.35
C THR A 475 32.07 -15.57 9.64
N LYS A 476 31.05 -16.29 10.15
CA LYS A 476 31.19 -17.17 11.33
C LYS A 476 31.22 -18.65 10.98
N LEU A 477 31.21 -19.00 9.69
CA LEU A 477 31.24 -20.37 9.18
C LEU A 477 32.47 -20.65 8.29
N SER A 478 33.46 -19.74 8.28
CA SER A 478 34.75 -19.94 7.61
C SER A 478 35.87 -20.18 8.61
#